data_AF-A0A2K5VYP5-F1
#
_entry.id   AF-A0A2K5VYP5-F1
#
_cell.length_a   1.000
_cell.length_b   1.000
_cell.length_c   1.000
_cell.angle_alpha   90.00
_cell.angle_beta   90.00
_cell.angle_gamma   90.00
#
_symmetry.space_group_name_H-M   'P 1'
#
loop_
_entity.id
_entity.type
_entity.pdbx_description
1 polymer ?
#
loop_
_entity_poly.entity_id
_entity_poly.type
_entity_poly.pdbx_seq_one_letter_code
_entity_poly.pdbx_strand_id
1 'polypeptide(L)'
;MSQELAPLLLLLLSIHSALALRICSFNVRSFGESKQEDQNAMDVIVKVIKRCDIMLLMEIKDSNNRICPILMEKLNGEKLVSVKRSYHYHDYQDGDVDVFSREPFVVWFQSPHTAVKDFVIIPLHTTPETSVKEIDELVDVYMDVKHRWKAENFIFMGDFNAGCSYVPKKAWKNIRLRTDPRFVWLIGDQEDTTVKRSTKCAYDRIVLRGQEIVSSVVPKSNSVFDFQKAYKLTEEEALDVSDHFPVEFKLQSSRAFTNSKKSVTVRKKTKSKRS
;
A
#
# COMPACT_ATOMS: atom_id res chain seq x y z
N MET A 1 17.89 -31.54 -54.53
CA MET A 1 17.96 -32.02 -53.14
C MET A 1 17.96 -30.82 -52.23
N SER A 2 16.80 -30.56 -51.67
CA SER A 2 16.46 -29.47 -50.76
C SER A 2 17.11 -29.68 -49.40
N GLN A 3 17.79 -28.66 -48.88
CA GLN A 3 18.01 -28.50 -47.45
C GLN A 3 17.43 -27.15 -47.05
N GLU A 4 16.19 -27.23 -46.56
CA GLU A 4 15.45 -26.17 -45.89
C GLU A 4 16.26 -25.67 -44.68
N LEU A 5 16.81 -24.46 -44.78
CA LEU A 5 17.22 -23.68 -43.61
C LEU A 5 15.95 -23.12 -42.98
N ALA A 6 15.35 -23.89 -42.08
CA ALA A 6 14.33 -23.35 -41.18
C ALA A 6 15.00 -22.27 -40.31
N PRO A 7 14.58 -20.99 -40.37
CA PRO A 7 15.05 -20.02 -39.41
C PRO A 7 14.46 -20.42 -38.06
N LEU A 8 15.35 -20.77 -37.13
CA LEU A 8 15.03 -21.00 -35.73
C LEU A 8 14.47 -19.68 -35.17
N LEU A 9 13.17 -19.48 -35.35
CA LEU A 9 12.41 -18.43 -34.70
C LEU A 9 12.45 -18.77 -33.21
N LEU A 10 13.48 -18.31 -32.50
CA LEU A 10 13.42 -18.16 -31.05
C LEU A 10 12.32 -17.13 -30.80
N LEU A 11 11.08 -17.63 -30.73
CA LEU A 11 9.99 -16.96 -30.07
C LEU A 11 10.41 -16.88 -28.60
N LEU A 12 11.18 -15.84 -28.27
CA LEU A 12 11.24 -15.32 -26.91
C LEU A 12 9.82 -14.84 -26.62
N LEU A 13 8.93 -15.78 -26.31
CA LEU A 13 7.75 -15.49 -25.52
C LEU A 13 8.31 -14.93 -24.22
N SER A 14 8.45 -13.62 -24.16
CA SER A 14 8.48 -12.89 -22.92
C SER A 14 7.13 -13.10 -22.27
N ILE A 15 6.93 -14.28 -21.68
CA ILE A 15 5.90 -14.57 -20.68
C ILE A 15 6.28 -13.82 -19.40
N HIS A 16 6.35 -12.49 -19.50
CA HIS A 16 6.49 -11.60 -18.38
C HIS A 16 5.16 -10.86 -18.17
N SER A 17 4.10 -11.63 -17.93
CA SER A 17 3.03 -11.14 -17.07
C SER A 17 2.97 -12.04 -15.85
N ALA A 18 3.95 -11.83 -14.98
CA ALA A 18 3.75 -12.15 -13.59
C ALA A 18 2.71 -11.15 -13.07
N LEU A 19 1.43 -11.53 -13.06
CA LEU A 19 0.37 -10.77 -12.38
C LEU A 19 0.87 -10.43 -10.98
N ALA A 20 1.16 -9.16 -10.72
CA ALA A 20 1.60 -8.69 -9.42
C ALA A 20 0.46 -7.85 -8.86
N LEU A 21 0.06 -8.12 -7.62
CA LEU A 21 -1.04 -7.40 -6.98
C LEU A 21 -0.51 -6.05 -6.49
N ARG A 22 -0.97 -4.94 -7.08
CA ARG A 22 -0.63 -3.58 -6.65
C ARG A 22 -1.58 -3.11 -5.56
N ILE A 23 -1.00 -2.69 -4.43
CA ILE A 23 -1.72 -2.17 -3.28
C ILE A 23 -1.29 -0.72 -3.07
N CYS A 24 -2.26 0.17 -2.87
CA CYS A 24 -2.07 1.61 -2.81
C CYS A 24 -2.81 2.25 -1.63
N SER A 25 -2.24 3.31 -1.06
CA SER A 25 -2.89 4.20 -0.10
C SER A 25 -2.91 5.61 -0.65
N PHE A 26 -4.04 6.30 -0.52
CA PHE A 26 -4.19 7.67 -1.00
C PHE A 26 -5.08 8.50 -0.07
N ASN A 27 -4.53 9.54 0.55
CA ASN A 27 -5.32 10.61 1.15
C ASN A 27 -5.82 11.53 0.02
N VAL A 28 -7.13 11.54 -0.21
CA VAL A 28 -7.77 12.44 -1.18
C VAL A 28 -8.38 13.59 -0.39
N ARG A 29 -7.62 14.68 -0.25
CA ARG A 29 -7.99 15.82 0.60
C ARG A 29 -9.45 16.22 0.45
N SER A 30 -10.19 16.15 1.54
CA SER A 30 -11.61 16.50 1.59
C SER A 30 -12.43 15.88 0.45
N PHE A 31 -12.34 14.56 0.30
CA PHE A 31 -13.09 13.83 -0.73
C PHE A 31 -14.58 13.78 -0.38
N GLY A 32 -15.28 14.87 -0.71
CA GLY A 32 -16.71 15.07 -0.50
C GLY A 32 -17.42 15.48 -1.79
N GLU A 33 -18.63 16.01 -1.65
CA GLU A 33 -19.50 16.40 -2.78
C GLU A 33 -18.84 17.40 -3.73
N SER A 34 -18.19 18.45 -3.21
CA SER A 34 -17.50 19.44 -4.04
C SER A 34 -16.40 18.82 -4.91
N LYS A 35 -15.69 17.81 -4.38
CA LYS A 35 -14.67 17.07 -5.14
C LYS A 35 -15.29 16.20 -6.22
N GLN A 36 -16.44 15.59 -5.92
CA GLN A 36 -17.19 14.75 -6.85
C GLN A 36 -17.73 15.54 -8.06
N GLU A 37 -18.10 16.80 -7.85
CA GLU A 37 -18.60 17.69 -8.90
C GLU A 37 -17.48 18.19 -9.83
N ASP A 38 -16.26 18.31 -9.31
CA ASP A 38 -15.06 18.62 -10.11
C ASP A 38 -14.66 17.42 -11.00
N GLN A 39 -15.05 17.50 -12.27
CA GLN A 39 -14.74 16.45 -13.24
C GLN A 39 -13.24 16.28 -13.48
N ASN A 40 -12.44 17.35 -13.42
CA ASN A 40 -11.01 17.26 -13.64
C ASN A 40 -10.33 16.49 -12.50
N ALA A 41 -10.67 16.85 -11.25
CA ALA A 41 -10.18 16.14 -10.08
C ALA A 41 -10.65 14.67 -10.09
N MET A 42 -11.94 14.42 -10.34
CA MET A 42 -12.49 13.07 -10.38
C MET A 42 -11.88 12.18 -11.47
N ASP A 43 -11.62 12.73 -12.66
CA ASP A 43 -10.97 11.99 -13.74
C ASP A 43 -9.56 11.55 -13.34
N VAL A 44 -8.81 12.40 -12.65
CA VAL A 44 -7.49 12.04 -12.11
C VAL A 44 -7.63 11.01 -10.99
N ILE A 45 -8.53 11.21 -10.03
CA ILE A 45 -8.77 10.27 -8.92
C ILE A 45 -9.10 8.87 -9.46
N VAL A 46 -10.01 8.77 -10.42
CA VAL A 46 -10.38 7.48 -11.04
C VAL A 46 -9.20 6.86 -11.78
N LYS A 47 -8.41 7.64 -12.52
CA LYS A 47 -7.17 7.15 -13.17
C LYS A 47 -6.16 6.64 -12.15
N VAL A 48 -6.00 7.32 -11.00
CA VAL A 48 -5.15 6.87 -9.90
C VAL A 48 -5.67 5.54 -9.34
N ILE A 49 -6.96 5.44 -8.99
CA ILE A 49 -7.54 4.23 -8.40
C ILE A 49 -7.43 3.04 -9.34
N LYS A 50 -7.71 3.21 -10.64
CA LYS A 50 -7.62 2.14 -11.65
C LYS A 50 -6.23 1.55 -11.83
N ARG A 51 -5.18 2.16 -11.28
CA ARG A 51 -3.83 1.57 -11.29
C ARG A 51 -3.68 0.44 -10.28
N CYS A 52 -4.52 0.41 -9.25
CA CYS A 52 -4.35 -0.39 -8.04
C CYS A 52 -5.40 -1.49 -7.98
N ASP A 53 -5.00 -2.66 -7.49
CA ASP A 53 -5.89 -3.80 -7.29
C ASP A 53 -6.58 -3.73 -5.92
N ILE A 54 -5.90 -3.11 -4.95
CA ILE A 54 -6.47 -2.69 -3.66
C ILE A 54 -6.07 -1.23 -3.43
N MET A 55 -7.05 -0.38 -3.11
CA MET A 55 -6.85 1.03 -2.78
C MET A 55 -7.45 1.34 -1.41
N LEU A 56 -6.65 1.89 -0.51
CA LEU A 56 -7.11 2.60 0.67
C LEU A 56 -7.33 4.07 0.31
N LEU A 57 -8.56 4.55 0.45
CA LEU A 57 -8.91 5.97 0.31
C LEU A 57 -9.20 6.56 1.69
N MET A 58 -8.64 7.73 1.96
CA MET A 58 -8.84 8.47 3.22
C MET A 58 -9.47 9.83 2.95
N GLU A 59 -9.92 10.50 4.02
CA GLU A 59 -10.63 11.78 3.97
C GLU A 59 -11.95 11.78 3.19
N ILE A 60 -12.63 10.63 3.14
CA ILE A 60 -13.98 10.55 2.59
C ILE A 60 -14.94 11.36 3.49
N LYS A 61 -15.59 12.37 2.92
CA LYS A 61 -16.59 13.23 3.54
C LYS A 61 -17.92 13.04 2.81
N ASP A 62 -18.56 11.90 3.05
CA ASP A 62 -19.75 11.46 2.29
C ASP A 62 -20.98 11.30 3.20
N SER A 63 -21.60 12.43 3.57
CA SER A 63 -22.82 12.43 4.39
C SER A 63 -24.04 11.84 3.68
N ASN A 64 -24.04 11.83 2.35
CA ASN A 64 -25.17 11.41 1.52
C ASN A 64 -24.97 10.04 0.86
N ASN A 65 -23.89 9.33 1.20
CA ASN A 65 -23.54 8.00 0.70
C ASN A 65 -23.51 7.91 -0.84
N ARG A 66 -22.94 8.92 -1.51
CA ARG A 66 -22.88 9.05 -2.98
C ARG A 66 -21.52 8.66 -3.57
N ILE A 67 -20.42 8.86 -2.85
CA ILE A 67 -19.07 8.71 -3.37
C ILE A 67 -18.77 7.25 -3.68
N CYS A 68 -19.03 6.36 -2.71
CA CYS A 68 -18.77 4.92 -2.89
C CYS A 68 -19.56 4.34 -4.08
N PRO A 69 -20.88 4.55 -4.22
CA PRO A 69 -21.62 4.11 -5.41
C PRO A 69 -21.04 4.61 -6.74
N ILE A 70 -20.68 5.89 -6.82
CA ILE A 70 -20.12 6.49 -8.06
C ILE A 70 -18.77 5.89 -8.41
N LEU A 71 -17.91 5.68 -7.41
CA LEU A 71 -16.64 4.99 -7.61
C LEU A 71 -16.87 3.56 -8.11
N MET A 72 -17.81 2.82 -7.51
CA MET A 72 -18.14 1.46 -7.93
C MET A 72 -18.63 1.39 -9.37
N GLU A 73 -19.44 2.36 -9.81
CA GLU A 73 -19.89 2.48 -11.21
C GLU A 73 -18.70 2.74 -12.16
N LYS A 74 -17.82 3.68 -11.81
CA LYS A 74 -16.69 4.09 -12.68
C LYS A 74 -15.55 3.06 -12.73
N LEU A 75 -15.39 2.24 -11.70
CA LEU A 75 -14.26 1.32 -11.53
C LEU A 75 -14.54 -0.12 -11.96
N ASN A 76 -15.80 -0.47 -12.28
CA ASN A 76 -16.30 -1.81 -12.58
C ASN A 76 -15.21 -2.74 -13.17
N GLY A 77 -14.72 -3.66 -12.34
CA GLY A 77 -13.53 -4.47 -12.61
C GLY A 77 -13.61 -5.84 -11.96
N GLU A 78 -12.70 -6.73 -12.35
CA GLU A 78 -12.67 -8.09 -11.83
C GLU A 78 -12.21 -8.14 -10.37
N LYS A 79 -12.84 -9.02 -9.59
CA LYS A 79 -12.48 -9.24 -8.18
C LYS A 79 -11.21 -10.09 -8.07
N LEU A 80 -10.08 -9.44 -7.76
CA LEU A 80 -8.78 -10.11 -7.62
C LEU A 80 -8.50 -10.68 -6.22
N VAL A 81 -9.23 -10.20 -5.20
CA VAL A 81 -9.10 -10.61 -3.80
C VAL A 81 -10.46 -10.76 -3.14
N SER A 82 -10.54 -11.52 -2.05
CA SER A 82 -11.75 -11.66 -1.24
C SER A 82 -11.49 -11.27 0.21
N VAL A 83 -12.45 -10.59 0.82
CA VAL A 83 -12.44 -10.31 2.26
C VAL A 83 -12.81 -11.58 3.01
N LYS A 84 -11.94 -12.05 3.91
CA LYS A 84 -12.21 -13.15 4.85
C LYS A 84 -13.01 -12.63 6.05
N ARG A 85 -12.55 -11.53 6.65
CA ARG A 85 -13.11 -10.89 7.85
C ARG A 85 -12.77 -9.41 7.88
N SER A 86 -13.56 -8.62 8.59
CA SER A 86 -13.26 -7.23 8.91
C SER A 86 -13.88 -6.86 10.25
N TYR A 87 -13.29 -5.87 10.94
CA TYR A 87 -13.90 -5.23 12.10
C TYR A 87 -13.33 -3.83 12.29
N HIS A 88 -14.10 -2.98 12.95
CA HIS A 88 -13.61 -1.70 13.46
C HIS A 88 -12.88 -1.97 14.78
N TYR A 89 -11.62 -1.57 14.87
CA TYR A 89 -10.90 -1.61 16.14
C TYR A 89 -11.50 -0.59 17.10
N HIS A 90 -11.51 -0.90 18.39
CA HIS A 90 -11.96 -0.02 19.45
C HIS A 90 -10.89 0.01 20.54
N ASP A 91 -10.41 1.19 20.88
CA ASP A 91 -9.29 1.43 21.79
C ASP A 91 -9.76 1.65 23.24
N TYR A 92 -10.53 0.70 23.76
CA TYR A 92 -11.02 0.72 25.14
C TYR A 92 -10.02 0.12 26.14
N GLN A 93 -8.72 0.24 25.87
CA GLN A 93 -7.69 -0.35 26.72
C GLN A 93 -7.53 0.46 28.01
N ASP A 94 -7.58 -0.21 29.16
CA ASP A 94 -7.43 0.45 30.47
C ASP A 94 -6.09 1.20 30.56
N GLY A 95 -6.16 2.52 30.78
CA GLY A 95 -4.99 3.40 30.86
C GLY A 95 -4.56 4.04 29.54
N ASP A 96 -5.16 3.65 28.41
CA ASP A 96 -4.93 4.28 27.09
C ASP A 96 -6.20 4.28 26.23
N VAL A 97 -7.25 4.89 26.77
CA VAL A 97 -8.56 5.00 26.10
C VAL A 97 -8.55 6.16 25.10
N ASP A 98 -9.16 5.96 23.93
CA ASP A 98 -9.40 7.01 22.91
C ASP A 98 -8.09 7.64 22.39
N VAL A 99 -7.17 6.79 21.94
CA VAL A 99 -5.89 7.17 21.34
C VAL A 99 -6.08 7.62 19.89
N PHE A 100 -6.89 6.88 19.14
CA PHE A 100 -7.06 7.13 17.71
C PHE A 100 -8.16 8.16 17.49
N SER A 101 -7.85 9.22 16.75
CA SER A 101 -8.92 10.14 16.30
C SER A 101 -9.85 9.51 15.27
N ARG A 102 -9.38 8.43 14.61
CA ARG A 102 -10.10 7.62 13.65
C ARG A 102 -9.63 6.17 13.83
N GLU A 103 -10.42 5.35 14.49
CA GLU A 103 -9.99 4.00 14.83
C GLU A 103 -9.81 3.13 13.57
N PRO A 104 -8.80 2.24 13.51
CA PRO A 104 -8.54 1.43 12.33
C PRO A 104 -9.69 0.49 11.93
N PHE A 105 -10.13 0.56 10.67
CA PHE A 105 -11.01 -0.46 10.07
C PHE A 105 -10.18 -1.63 9.49
N VAL A 106 -9.98 -2.67 10.30
CA VAL A 106 -9.11 -3.80 9.97
C VAL A 106 -9.79 -4.76 9.00
N VAL A 107 -9.08 -5.16 7.94
CA VAL A 107 -9.60 -6.09 6.91
C VAL A 107 -8.60 -7.21 6.61
N TRP A 108 -9.05 -8.46 6.67
CA TRP A 108 -8.27 -9.64 6.28
C TRP A 108 -8.63 -10.07 4.86
N PHE A 109 -7.68 -9.96 3.94
CA PHE A 109 -7.83 -10.35 2.54
C PHE A 109 -7.25 -11.73 2.27
N GLN A 110 -7.85 -12.43 1.31
CA GLN A 110 -7.30 -13.60 0.65
C GLN A 110 -7.05 -13.27 -0.82
N SER A 111 -5.90 -13.69 -1.35
CA SER A 111 -5.59 -13.59 -2.77
C SER A 111 -5.13 -14.94 -3.32
N PRO A 112 -5.86 -15.53 -4.27
CA PRO A 112 -5.47 -16.81 -4.88
C PRO A 112 -4.25 -16.66 -5.80
N HIS A 113 -3.93 -15.44 -6.24
CA HIS A 113 -2.92 -15.19 -7.28
C HIS A 113 -1.55 -14.80 -6.76
N THR A 114 -1.44 -14.19 -5.58
CA THR A 114 -0.16 -13.79 -4.98
C THR A 114 0.59 -14.95 -4.33
N ALA A 115 1.88 -14.76 -4.06
CA ALA A 115 2.73 -15.74 -3.36
C ALA A 115 2.26 -15.93 -1.91
N VAL A 116 2.11 -14.83 -1.17
CA VAL A 116 1.37 -14.75 0.10
C VAL A 116 -0.12 -14.93 -0.16
N LYS A 117 -0.79 -15.83 0.56
CA LYS A 117 -2.19 -16.19 0.26
C LYS A 117 -3.24 -15.40 1.03
N ASP A 118 -2.89 -14.92 2.20
CA ASP A 118 -3.73 -14.00 2.95
C ASP A 118 -2.88 -13.01 3.74
N PHE A 119 -3.44 -11.84 3.95
CA PHE A 119 -2.80 -10.72 4.64
C PHE A 119 -3.85 -9.78 5.21
N VAL A 120 -3.55 -9.18 6.35
CA VAL A 120 -4.37 -8.17 6.99
C VAL A 120 -3.88 -6.79 6.56
N ILE A 121 -4.81 -5.91 6.20
CA ILE A 121 -4.55 -4.46 6.05
C ILE A 121 -5.13 -3.75 7.27
N ILE A 122 -4.29 -2.96 7.93
CA ILE A 122 -4.64 -2.07 9.04
C ILE A 122 -4.44 -0.63 8.54
N PRO A 123 -5.52 0.05 8.12
CA PRO A 123 -5.43 1.43 7.68
C PRO A 123 -5.26 2.37 8.88
N LEU A 124 -4.56 3.50 8.69
CA LEU A 124 -4.52 4.57 9.68
C LEU A 124 -4.42 5.93 9.00
N HIS A 125 -5.24 6.87 9.44
CA HIS A 125 -5.09 8.29 9.13
C HIS A 125 -4.99 9.05 10.46
N THR A 126 -3.78 9.42 10.87
CA THR A 126 -3.54 10.10 12.16
C THR A 126 -3.96 11.56 12.12
N THR A 127 -4.14 12.21 13.26
CA THR A 127 -4.05 13.68 13.28
C THR A 127 -2.58 14.10 13.39
N PRO A 128 -2.20 15.25 12.82
CA PRO A 128 -0.83 15.77 12.93
C PRO A 128 -0.34 15.89 14.37
N GLU A 129 -1.22 16.28 15.29
CA GLU A 129 -0.91 16.55 16.70
C GLU A 129 -0.65 15.27 17.49
N THR A 130 -1.37 14.18 17.19
CA THR A 130 -1.29 12.91 17.92
C THR A 130 -0.54 11.82 17.16
N SER A 131 0.08 12.15 16.02
CA SER A 131 0.76 11.20 15.13
C SER A 131 1.74 10.26 15.85
N VAL A 132 2.57 10.78 16.76
CA VAL A 132 3.54 9.95 17.48
C VAL A 132 2.86 8.87 18.30
N LYS A 133 1.75 9.22 18.99
CA LYS A 133 1.01 8.30 19.85
C LYS A 133 0.22 7.29 19.03
N GLU A 134 -0.53 7.75 18.03
CA GLU A 134 -1.33 6.87 17.16
C GLU A 134 -0.47 5.86 16.37
N ILE A 135 0.70 6.26 15.87
CA ILE A 135 1.60 5.31 15.18
C ILE A 135 2.16 4.27 16.16
N ASP A 136 2.45 4.65 17.40
CA ASP A 136 2.92 3.71 18.42
C ASP A 136 1.84 2.66 18.74
N GLU A 137 0.59 3.11 18.88
CA GLU A 137 -0.57 2.29 19.23
C GLU A 137 -0.94 1.25 18.16
N LEU A 138 -0.48 1.41 16.92
CA LEU A 138 -0.62 0.37 15.89
C LEU A 138 0.00 -0.98 16.29
N VAL A 139 0.95 -0.98 17.22
CA VAL A 139 1.50 -2.24 17.76
C VAL A 139 0.46 -2.99 18.58
N ASP A 140 -0.42 -2.31 19.30
CA ASP A 140 -1.47 -2.94 20.11
C ASP A 140 -2.62 -3.44 19.21
N VAL A 141 -2.96 -2.68 18.16
CA VAL A 141 -3.85 -3.16 17.09
C VAL A 141 -3.30 -4.44 16.45
N TYR A 142 -2.00 -4.46 16.12
CA TYR A 142 -1.34 -5.66 15.60
C TYR A 142 -1.46 -6.85 16.56
N MET A 143 -1.25 -6.65 17.86
CA MET A 143 -1.34 -7.71 18.85
C MET A 143 -2.76 -8.25 19.00
N ASP A 144 -3.79 -7.38 19.04
CA ASP A 144 -5.21 -7.80 19.07
C ASP A 144 -5.55 -8.65 17.84
N VAL A 145 -5.26 -8.15 16.63
CA VAL A 145 -5.55 -8.87 15.39
C VAL A 145 -4.81 -10.22 15.36
N LYS A 146 -3.52 -10.22 15.70
CA LYS A 146 -2.71 -11.44 15.73
C LYS A 146 -3.28 -12.45 16.71
N HIS A 147 -3.73 -12.02 17.90
CA HIS A 147 -4.30 -12.92 18.88
C HIS A 147 -5.66 -13.46 18.43
N ARG A 148 -6.54 -12.57 17.95
CA ARG A 148 -7.92 -12.83 17.54
C ARG A 148 -8.01 -13.73 16.31
N TRP A 149 -7.16 -13.51 15.32
CA TRP A 149 -7.25 -14.17 14.02
C TRP A 149 -6.12 -15.16 13.74
N LYS A 150 -5.09 -15.20 14.59
CA LYS A 150 -3.86 -15.97 14.33
C LYS A 150 -3.23 -15.61 12.97
N ALA A 151 -3.41 -14.37 12.53
CA ALA A 151 -2.83 -13.87 11.29
C ALA A 151 -1.31 -13.69 11.43
N GLU A 152 -0.58 -13.90 10.33
CA GLU A 152 0.90 -13.81 10.31
C GLU A 152 1.42 -12.68 9.41
N ASN A 153 0.60 -12.22 8.46
CA ASN A 153 0.96 -11.30 7.40
C ASN A 153 0.15 -10.02 7.53
N PHE A 154 0.83 -8.89 7.77
CA PHE A 154 0.20 -7.60 8.03
C PHE A 154 0.81 -6.51 7.15
N ILE A 155 -0.07 -5.60 6.74
CA ILE A 155 0.24 -4.36 6.02
C ILE A 155 -0.40 -3.23 6.84
N PHE A 156 0.39 -2.28 7.28
CA PHE A 156 -0.07 -1.03 7.87
C PHE A 156 0.15 0.06 6.83
N MET A 157 -0.87 0.84 6.53
CA MET A 157 -0.74 1.85 5.47
C MET A 157 -1.74 2.98 5.65
N GLY A 158 -1.36 4.16 5.15
CA GLY A 158 -2.19 5.34 5.30
C GLY A 158 -1.36 6.60 5.43
N ASP A 159 -2.04 7.71 5.68
CA ASP A 159 -1.44 8.98 6.03
C ASP A 159 -1.14 8.99 7.53
N PHE A 160 0.09 8.67 7.86
CA PHE A 160 0.52 8.59 9.25
C PHE A 160 0.98 9.95 9.77
N ASN A 161 1.00 11.00 8.93
CA ASN A 161 1.69 12.25 9.23
C ASN A 161 3.13 12.02 9.73
N ALA A 162 3.78 10.94 9.28
CA ALA A 162 4.99 10.38 9.86
C ALA A 162 6.28 11.08 9.40
N GLY A 163 6.34 12.40 9.49
CA GLY A 163 7.51 13.17 9.06
C GLY A 163 7.49 14.61 9.54
N CYS A 164 8.50 15.37 9.09
CA CYS A 164 8.60 16.81 9.32
C CYS A 164 8.38 17.21 10.79
N SER A 165 7.52 18.20 11.05
CA SER A 165 7.26 18.69 12.41
C SER A 165 6.39 17.74 13.25
N TYR A 166 5.57 16.91 12.61
CA TYR A 166 4.59 16.06 13.30
C TYR A 166 5.28 14.86 13.97
N VAL A 167 6.27 14.25 13.30
CA VAL A 167 7.14 13.23 13.90
C VAL A 167 8.61 13.68 13.81
N PRO A 168 9.09 14.49 14.78
CA PRO A 168 10.46 14.97 14.77
C PRO A 168 11.45 13.82 14.98
N LYS A 169 12.69 13.96 14.48
CA LYS A 169 13.73 12.91 14.54
C LYS A 169 13.88 12.23 15.91
N LYS A 170 13.76 13.00 17.00
CA LYS A 170 13.88 12.53 18.38
C LYS A 170 12.72 11.65 18.87
N ALA A 171 11.55 11.73 18.23
CA ALA A 171 10.33 11.01 18.62
C ALA A 171 10.31 9.57 18.10
N TRP A 172 11.01 9.27 16.99
CA TRP A 172 11.02 7.93 16.38
C TRP A 172 11.46 6.80 17.32
N LYS A 173 12.31 7.10 18.31
CA LYS A 173 12.73 6.13 19.32
C LYS A 173 11.62 5.71 20.28
N ASN A 174 10.52 6.47 20.33
CA ASN A 174 9.37 6.21 21.19
C ASN A 174 8.25 5.45 20.46
N ILE A 175 8.42 5.13 19.18
CA ILE A 175 7.40 4.47 18.35
C ILE A 175 7.79 3.00 18.19
N ARG A 176 7.10 2.09 18.86
CA ARG A 176 7.32 0.63 18.84
C ARG A 176 7.25 0.07 17.42
N LEU A 177 6.33 0.57 16.59
CA LEU A 177 6.21 0.20 15.17
C LEU A 177 7.48 0.53 14.37
N ARG A 178 8.26 1.52 14.81
CA ARG A 178 9.52 1.93 14.19
C ARG A 178 10.73 1.20 14.78
N THR A 179 10.76 1.04 16.10
CA THR A 179 11.93 0.51 16.82
C THR A 179 12.05 -1.01 16.75
N ASP A 180 10.95 -1.74 16.58
CA ASP A 180 11.01 -3.18 16.35
C ASP A 180 11.40 -3.46 14.88
N PRO A 181 12.63 -3.96 14.59
CA PRO A 181 13.19 -4.10 13.22
C PRO A 181 12.45 -5.12 12.34
N ARG A 182 11.50 -5.80 12.97
CA ARG A 182 10.69 -6.88 12.46
C ARG A 182 9.44 -6.30 11.76
N PHE A 183 9.16 -5.01 11.95
CA PHE A 183 8.31 -4.18 11.08
C PHE A 183 9.16 -3.52 9.99
N VAL A 184 8.84 -3.79 8.73
CA VAL A 184 9.61 -3.33 7.57
C VAL A 184 8.91 -2.16 6.92
N TRP A 185 9.50 -0.97 7.02
CA TRP A 185 8.99 0.26 6.42
C TRP A 185 9.38 0.33 4.94
N LEU A 186 8.39 0.27 4.04
CA LEU A 186 8.62 0.32 2.59
C LEU A 186 8.75 1.75 2.07
N ILE A 187 8.04 2.71 2.68
CA ILE A 187 8.18 4.13 2.37
C ILE A 187 9.12 4.76 3.41
N GLY A 188 10.31 5.13 2.94
CA GLY A 188 11.39 5.65 3.79
C GLY A 188 11.23 7.14 4.12
N ASP A 189 12.00 7.62 5.10
CA ASP A 189 11.92 9.01 5.59
C ASP A 189 12.42 10.06 4.59
N GLN A 190 13.06 9.63 3.51
CA GLN A 190 13.59 10.52 2.46
C GLN A 190 12.61 10.71 1.30
N GLU A 191 11.52 9.92 1.29
CA GLU A 191 10.46 10.07 0.29
C GLU A 191 9.68 11.36 0.53
N ASP A 192 9.10 11.89 -0.53
CA ASP A 192 8.18 13.01 -0.46
C ASP A 192 6.82 12.56 -0.93
N THR A 193 5.85 12.54 -0.01
CA THR A 193 4.47 12.11 -0.28
C THR A 193 3.53 13.30 -0.41
N THR A 194 4.05 14.53 -0.52
CA THR A 194 3.26 15.76 -0.62
C THR A 194 3.31 16.35 -2.02
N VAL A 195 2.19 16.93 -2.47
CA VAL A 195 2.07 17.57 -3.80
C VAL A 195 2.73 18.94 -3.83
N LYS A 196 2.58 19.70 -2.74
CA LYS A 196 3.05 21.09 -2.67
C LYS A 196 4.58 21.14 -2.70
N ARG A 197 5.17 21.83 -3.67
CA ARG A 197 6.62 21.95 -3.88
C ARG A 197 7.35 22.61 -2.70
N SER A 198 6.63 23.38 -1.88
CA SER A 198 7.19 24.01 -0.68
C SER A 198 7.29 23.06 0.51
N THR A 199 6.70 21.87 0.43
CA THR A 199 6.78 20.81 1.45
C THR A 199 7.59 19.65 0.92
N LYS A 200 8.27 18.93 1.82
CA LYS A 200 9.00 17.72 1.49
C LYS A 200 8.93 16.77 2.68
N CYS A 201 7.87 15.98 2.73
CA CYS A 201 7.53 15.19 3.91
C CYS A 201 7.08 13.77 3.54
N ALA A 202 7.56 12.79 4.30
CA ALA A 202 7.15 11.39 4.18
C ALA A 202 5.97 11.08 5.12
N TYR A 203 4.81 11.70 4.87
CA TYR A 203 3.63 11.54 5.73
C TYR A 203 2.96 10.17 5.54
N ASP A 204 2.77 9.78 4.28
CA ASP A 204 2.13 8.53 3.91
C ASP A 204 3.10 7.37 3.98
N ARG A 205 2.68 6.25 4.59
CA ARG A 205 3.55 5.13 4.89
C ARG A 205 2.94 3.80 4.49
N ILE A 206 3.84 2.85 4.22
CA ILE A 206 3.53 1.42 4.11
C ILE A 206 4.53 0.69 4.99
N VAL A 207 4.03 -0.11 5.93
CA VAL A 207 4.82 -0.91 6.87
C VAL A 207 4.33 -2.36 6.80
N LEU A 208 5.25 -3.32 6.76
CA LEU A 208 4.94 -4.74 6.67
C LEU A 208 5.37 -5.49 7.92
N ARG A 209 4.60 -6.52 8.30
CA ARG A 209 5.00 -7.47 9.34
C ARG A 209 4.63 -8.90 8.93
N GLY A 210 5.62 -9.80 8.99
CA GLY A 210 5.47 -11.20 8.61
C GLY A 210 6.53 -11.62 7.57
N GLN A 211 7.12 -12.80 7.74
CA GLN A 211 8.21 -13.25 6.86
C GLN A 211 7.72 -13.48 5.42
N GLU A 212 6.53 -14.06 5.27
CA GLU A 212 5.97 -14.40 3.96
C GLU A 212 5.58 -13.14 3.17
N ILE A 213 4.83 -12.21 3.77
CA ILE A 213 4.45 -10.95 3.13
C ILE A 213 5.68 -10.12 2.70
N VAL A 214 6.69 -10.00 3.57
CA VAL A 214 7.93 -9.28 3.25
C VAL A 214 8.67 -9.96 2.09
N SER A 215 8.77 -11.29 2.09
CA SER A 215 9.42 -12.03 1.00
C SER A 215 8.65 -12.01 -0.32
N SER A 216 7.35 -11.66 -0.27
CA SER A 216 6.45 -11.60 -1.41
C SER A 216 6.45 -10.23 -2.10
N VAL A 217 7.14 -9.22 -1.57
CA VAL A 217 7.23 -7.90 -2.22
C VAL A 217 8.01 -8.02 -3.54
N VAL A 218 7.49 -7.41 -4.61
CA VAL A 218 8.25 -7.26 -5.85
C VAL A 218 9.39 -6.26 -5.58
N PRO A 219 10.67 -6.64 -5.78
CA PRO A 219 11.79 -5.75 -5.49
C PRO A 219 11.65 -4.40 -6.22
N LYS A 220 11.89 -3.30 -5.48
CA LYS A 220 11.80 -1.91 -5.99
C LYS A 220 10.42 -1.51 -6.52
N SER A 221 9.35 -2.18 -6.09
CA SER A 221 7.98 -1.81 -6.47
C SER A 221 7.34 -0.78 -5.55
N ASN A 222 7.89 -0.56 -4.35
CA ASN A 222 7.44 0.48 -3.44
C ASN A 222 7.83 1.86 -4.00
N SER A 223 6.87 2.78 -4.08
CA SER A 223 7.09 4.12 -4.61
C SER A 223 5.99 5.09 -4.22
N VAL A 224 6.29 6.38 -4.28
CA VAL A 224 5.29 7.45 -4.35
C VAL A 224 4.83 7.62 -5.80
N PHE A 225 3.53 7.62 -6.03
CA PHE A 225 2.96 7.88 -7.35
C PHE A 225 2.66 9.37 -7.54
N ASP A 226 3.64 10.08 -8.11
CA ASP A 226 3.50 11.47 -8.51
C ASP A 226 2.54 11.60 -9.72
N PHE A 227 1.25 11.77 -9.43
CA PHE A 227 0.21 11.94 -10.45
C PHE A 227 0.30 13.28 -11.17
N GLN A 228 0.89 14.30 -10.53
CA GLN A 228 1.12 15.60 -11.15
C GLN A 228 2.04 15.42 -12.36
N LYS A 229 3.18 14.76 -12.17
CA LYS A 229 4.11 14.44 -13.25
C LYS A 229 3.53 13.43 -14.23
N ALA A 230 2.85 12.38 -13.74
CA ALA A 230 2.32 11.33 -14.60
C ALA A 230 1.24 11.84 -15.57
N TYR A 231 0.42 12.81 -15.13
CA TYR A 231 -0.67 13.37 -15.92
C TYR A 231 -0.42 14.79 -16.41
N LYS A 232 0.80 15.31 -16.21
CA LYS A 232 1.25 16.62 -16.68
C LYS A 232 0.39 17.78 -16.16
N LEU A 233 0.04 17.71 -14.88
CA LEU A 233 -0.75 18.72 -14.20
C LEU A 233 0.16 19.87 -13.72
N THR A 234 -0.38 21.08 -13.68
CA THR A 234 0.17 22.17 -12.86
C THR A 234 0.07 21.81 -11.37
N GLU A 235 0.79 22.54 -10.51
CA GLU A 235 0.66 22.34 -9.05
C GLU A 235 -0.76 22.67 -8.58
N GLU A 236 -1.41 23.68 -9.15
CA GLU A 236 -2.79 24.07 -8.85
C GLU A 236 -3.77 22.94 -9.17
N GLU A 237 -3.75 22.44 -10.40
CA GLU A 237 -4.60 21.30 -10.81
C GLU A 237 -4.31 20.04 -9.98
N ALA A 238 -3.06 19.82 -9.57
CA ALA A 238 -2.72 18.69 -8.70
C ALA A 238 -3.28 18.87 -7.29
N LEU A 239 -3.25 20.08 -6.74
CA LEU A 239 -3.83 20.41 -5.43
C LEU A 239 -5.36 20.34 -5.43
N ASP A 240 -6.00 20.57 -6.58
CA ASP A 240 -7.43 20.32 -6.75
C ASP A 240 -7.76 18.83 -6.65
N VAL A 241 -6.83 17.93 -7.01
CA VAL A 241 -6.95 16.49 -6.76
C VAL A 241 -6.73 16.19 -5.27
N SER A 242 -5.53 16.45 -4.76
CA SER A 242 -5.14 16.25 -3.36
C SER A 242 -3.83 16.97 -3.06
N ASP A 243 -3.52 17.21 -1.79
CA ASP A 243 -2.19 17.66 -1.35
C ASP A 243 -1.24 16.51 -0.98
N HIS A 244 -1.71 15.26 -1.05
CA HIS A 244 -0.90 14.05 -0.90
C HIS A 244 -0.73 13.32 -2.23
N PHE A 245 0.39 12.62 -2.39
CA PHE A 245 0.58 11.62 -3.44
C PHE A 245 0.26 10.22 -2.90
N PRO A 246 -0.33 9.31 -3.70
CA PRO A 246 -0.49 7.92 -3.32
C PRO A 246 0.86 7.24 -3.06
N VAL A 247 0.92 6.37 -2.07
CA VAL A 247 2.02 5.42 -1.89
C VAL A 247 1.57 4.04 -2.36
N GLU A 248 2.40 3.36 -3.14
CA GLU A 248 2.08 2.06 -3.76
C GLU A 248 3.20 1.04 -3.57
N PHE A 249 2.86 -0.24 -3.57
CA PHE A 249 3.80 -1.36 -3.72
C PHE A 249 3.14 -2.55 -4.40
N LYS A 250 3.92 -3.58 -4.76
CA LYS A 250 3.39 -4.80 -5.41
C LYS A 250 3.78 -6.07 -4.68
N LEU A 251 2.85 -7.02 -4.64
CA LEU A 251 3.07 -8.40 -4.23
C LEU A 251 3.24 -9.31 -5.45
N GLN A 252 4.23 -10.20 -5.41
CA GLN A 252 4.56 -11.15 -6.47
C GLN A 252 3.41 -12.16 -6.67
N SER A 253 3.15 -12.55 -7.93
CA SER A 253 2.33 -13.74 -8.21
C SER A 253 2.99 -15.01 -7.66
N SER A 254 2.15 -16.00 -7.36
CA SER A 254 2.56 -17.38 -7.15
C SER A 254 3.51 -17.89 -8.25
N ARG A 255 3.19 -17.61 -9.52
CA ARG A 255 3.99 -18.05 -10.67
C ARG A 255 5.40 -17.46 -10.64
N ALA A 256 5.54 -16.14 -10.46
CA ALA A 256 6.84 -15.49 -10.37
C ALA A 256 7.68 -15.99 -9.19
N PHE A 257 7.05 -16.18 -8.04
CA PHE A 257 7.72 -16.63 -6.82
C PHE A 257 8.32 -18.04 -6.97
N THR A 258 7.60 -18.97 -7.59
CA THR A 258 8.12 -20.32 -7.87
C THR A 258 9.34 -20.31 -8.79
N ASN A 259 9.34 -19.46 -9.83
CA ASN A 259 10.46 -19.31 -10.75
C ASN A 259 11.69 -18.71 -10.05
N SER A 260 11.49 -17.72 -9.17
CA SER A 260 12.56 -17.14 -8.35
C SER A 260 13.21 -18.19 -7.44
N LYS A 261 12.41 -18.99 -6.71
CA LYS A 261 12.93 -20.09 -5.86
C LYS A 261 13.73 -21.13 -6.65
N LYS A 262 13.28 -21.51 -7.85
CA LYS A 262 14.01 -22.43 -8.74
C LYS A 262 15.37 -21.83 -9.14
N SER A 263 15.41 -20.57 -9.56
CA SER A 263 16.67 -19.92 -9.98
C SER A 263 17.70 -19.78 -8.84
N VAL A 264 17.26 -19.45 -7.62
CA VAL A 264 18.13 -19.39 -6.43
C VAL A 264 18.70 -20.77 -6.09
N THR A 265 17.87 -21.82 -6.18
CA THR A 265 18.30 -23.21 -5.90
C THR A 265 19.34 -23.68 -6.91
N VAL A 266 19.16 -23.36 -8.21
CA VAL A 266 20.12 -23.67 -9.26
C VAL A 266 21.46 -22.96 -9.03
N ARG A 267 21.44 -21.66 -8.64
CA ARG A 267 22.64 -20.89 -8.30
C ARG A 267 23.40 -21.45 -7.08
N LYS A 268 22.69 -21.93 -6.05
CA LYS A 268 23.32 -22.58 -4.88
C LYS A 268 23.99 -23.91 -5.27
N LYS A 269 23.34 -24.75 -6.07
CA LYS A 269 23.92 -26.03 -6.56
C LYS A 269 25.13 -25.85 -7.47
N THR A 270 25.18 -24.76 -8.25
CA THR A 270 26.34 -24.46 -9.12
C THR A 270 27.52 -23.91 -8.34
N LYS A 271 27.28 -23.16 -7.25
CA LYS A 271 28.35 -22.74 -6.33
C LYS A 271 28.93 -23.91 -5.53
N SER A 272 28.10 -24.83 -5.04
CA SER A 272 28.58 -26.01 -4.27
C SER A 272 29.30 -27.06 -5.11
N LYS A 273 29.16 -27.03 -6.44
CA LYS A 273 29.91 -27.90 -7.37
C LYS A 273 31.24 -27.30 -7.83
N ARG A 274 31.51 -26.03 -7.50
CA ARG A 274 32.73 -25.30 -7.86
C ARG A 274 33.66 -25.04 -6.65
N SER A 275 33.24 -25.48 -5.47
CA SER A 275 34.03 -25.56 -4.23
C SER A 275 34.45 -26.99 -4.01
#